data_AF-A0A9E5N7I8-F1
#
_entry.id   AF-A0A9E5N7I8-F1
#
_cell.length_a   1.000
_cell.length_b   1.000
_cell.length_c   1.000
_cell.angle_alpha   90.00
_cell.angle_beta   90.00
_cell.angle_gamma   90.00
#
_symmetry.space_group_name_H-M   'P 1'
#
loop_
_entity.id
_entity.type
_entity.pdbx_description
1 polymer ?
#
loop_
_entity_poly.entity_id
_entity_poly.type
_entity_poly.pdbx_seq_one_letter_code
_entity_poly.pdbx_strand_id
1 'polypeptide(L)'
;VRLVFEKGVYGEVLGLTDTGSRRIRFSLNPRQASAGESVDEALKRLGNAPLPPYITAALSKPDDYQTVYASQSGSVAAPTAGLHFTPQLLDALSGKVAAVCYLTLHIGPATFRPIRSENVETHPMLPEWFSLAADTADIINRVKRDGGRIVAVGTSTCRVLESCADEAGLLH
;
A
#
# COMPACT_ATOMS: atom_id res chain seq x y z
N VAL A 1 28.09 4.81 2.26
CA VAL A 1 28.25 4.04 1.00
C VAL A 1 27.53 4.79 -0.11
N ARG A 2 28.15 4.96 -1.28
CA ARG A 2 27.50 5.62 -2.43
C ARG A 2 27.05 4.57 -3.44
N LEU A 3 25.78 4.61 -3.79
CA LEU A 3 25.15 3.84 -4.84
C LEU A 3 25.10 4.70 -6.10
N VAL A 4 25.46 4.10 -7.23
CA VAL A 4 25.35 4.72 -8.54
C VAL A 4 24.24 3.99 -9.29
N PHE A 5 23.22 4.73 -9.68
CA PHE A 5 22.16 4.26 -10.56
C PHE A 5 22.39 4.85 -11.96
N GLU A 6 21.63 4.38 -12.94
CA GLU A 6 21.73 4.88 -14.31
C GLU A 6 21.26 6.34 -14.44
N LYS A 7 21.59 6.96 -15.58
CA LYS A 7 21.07 8.28 -16.00
C LYS A 7 21.25 9.39 -14.95
N GLY A 8 22.39 9.36 -14.26
CA GLY A 8 22.79 10.42 -13.33
C GLY A 8 22.10 10.39 -11.97
N VAL A 9 21.46 9.28 -11.58
CA VAL A 9 20.86 9.13 -10.25
C VAL A 9 21.88 8.52 -9.28
N TYR A 10 22.03 9.13 -8.10
CA TYR A 10 22.91 8.64 -7.05
C TYR A 10 22.13 8.46 -5.74
N GLY A 11 22.55 7.48 -4.94
CA GLY A 11 22.05 7.27 -3.59
C GLY A 11 23.18 7.27 -2.58
N GLU A 12 23.08 8.09 -1.53
CA GLU A 12 23.96 8.04 -0.38
C GLU A 12 23.28 7.27 0.75
N VAL A 13 23.87 6.16 1.18
CA VAL A 13 23.40 5.42 2.35
C VAL A 13 23.81 6.17 3.61
N LEU A 14 22.81 6.75 4.28
CA LEU A 14 22.96 7.53 5.51
C LEU A 14 23.04 6.66 6.78
N GLY A 15 22.47 5.46 6.74
CA GLY A 15 22.46 4.56 7.89
C GLY A 15 21.49 3.40 7.77
N LEU A 16 21.47 2.59 8.82
CA LEU A 16 20.50 1.52 9.06
C LEU A 16 19.25 2.07 9.78
N THR A 17 18.11 1.45 9.52
CA THR A 17 16.93 1.58 10.40
C THR A 17 16.89 0.41 11.38
N ASP A 18 16.12 0.55 12.45
CA ASP A 18 15.93 -0.52 13.45
C ASP A 18 15.31 -1.79 12.85
N THR A 19 14.59 -1.61 11.73
CA THR A 19 13.99 -2.69 10.94
C THR A 19 14.96 -3.33 9.94
N GLY A 20 16.25 -2.99 9.99
CA GLY A 20 17.28 -3.51 9.08
C GLY A 20 17.28 -2.92 7.67
N SER A 21 16.38 -1.97 7.36
CA SER A 21 16.37 -1.23 6.10
C SER A 21 17.50 -0.19 6.06
N ARG A 22 17.63 0.54 4.95
CA ARG A 22 18.61 1.63 4.80
C ARG A 22 17.91 2.97 4.57
N ARG A 23 18.39 4.01 5.24
CA ARG A 23 18.02 5.39 4.92
C ARG A 23 18.93 5.86 3.79
N ILE A 24 18.35 6.21 2.65
CA ILE A 24 19.07 6.63 1.45
C ILE A 24 18.68 8.06 1.12
N ARG A 25 19.68 8.93 0.91
CA ARG A 25 19.49 10.25 0.32
C ARG A 25 19.76 10.17 -1.18
N PHE A 26 18.75 10.44 -1.99
CA PHE A 26 18.91 10.48 -3.44
C PHE A 26 19.35 11.86 -3.92
N SER A 27 20.13 11.89 -4.99
CA SER A 27 20.53 13.11 -5.69
C SER A 27 20.67 12.87 -7.18
N LEU A 28 20.51 13.93 -7.97
CA LEU A 28 20.61 13.91 -9.42
C LEU A 28 21.89 14.61 -9.89
N ASN A 29 22.49 14.10 -10.96
CA ASN A 29 23.49 14.82 -11.72
C ASN A 29 22.79 15.87 -12.59
N PRO A 30 22.94 17.18 -12.34
CA PRO A 30 22.27 18.21 -13.13
C PRO A 30 22.69 18.22 -14.61
N ARG A 31 23.81 17.59 -14.98
CA ARG A 31 24.25 17.47 -16.38
C ARG A 31 23.64 16.28 -17.14
N GLN A 32 23.04 15.32 -16.43
CA GLN A 32 22.51 14.08 -17.01
C GLN A 32 21.01 13.90 -16.74
N ALA A 33 20.47 14.57 -15.73
CA ALA A 33 19.04 14.62 -15.47
C ALA A 33 18.34 15.41 -16.59
N SER A 34 17.10 15.04 -16.88
CA SER A 34 16.26 15.84 -17.76
C SER A 34 16.04 17.22 -17.14
N ALA A 35 15.96 18.28 -17.97
CA ALA A 35 15.81 19.65 -17.48
C ALA A 35 14.55 19.77 -16.60
N GLY A 36 14.72 20.17 -15.35
CA GLY A 36 13.62 20.33 -14.38
C GLY A 36 13.11 19.02 -13.74
N GLU A 37 13.74 17.88 -14.02
CA GLU A 37 13.35 16.59 -13.43
C GLU A 37 13.60 16.56 -11.91
N SER A 38 12.58 16.18 -11.15
CA SER A 38 12.66 15.93 -9.72
C SER A 38 13.24 14.54 -9.42
N VAL A 39 13.73 14.35 -8.19
CA VAL A 39 14.21 13.04 -7.73
C VAL A 39 13.12 11.97 -7.85
N ASP A 40 11.88 12.30 -7.49
CA ASP A 40 10.77 11.35 -7.53
C ASP A 40 10.43 10.91 -8.95
N GLU A 41 10.47 11.82 -9.92
CA GLU A 41 10.27 11.50 -11.34
C GLU A 41 11.39 10.60 -11.87
N ALA A 42 12.65 10.91 -11.52
CA ALA A 42 13.78 10.08 -11.91
C ALA A 42 13.69 8.67 -11.30
N LEU A 43 13.25 8.55 -10.04
CA LEU A 43 13.04 7.27 -9.38
C LEU A 43 11.89 6.47 -9.99
N LYS A 44 10.76 7.11 -10.33
CA LYS A 44 9.64 6.45 -11.02
C LYS A 44 10.03 5.96 -12.41
N ARG A 45 10.87 6.72 -13.12
CA ARG A 45 11.37 6.36 -14.45
C ARG A 45 12.37 5.20 -14.43
N LEU A 46 13.16 5.07 -13.36
CA LEU A 46 14.19 4.03 -13.23
C LEU A 46 13.72 2.79 -12.48
N GLY A 47 12.80 2.97 -11.53
CA GLY A 47 12.30 1.92 -10.65
C GLY A 47 11.13 1.15 -11.26
N ASN A 48 10.93 -0.06 -10.74
CA ASN A 48 9.74 -0.86 -10.99
C ASN A 48 9.15 -1.28 -9.64
N ALA A 49 7.81 -1.36 -9.57
CA ALA A 49 7.16 -1.91 -8.40
C ALA A 49 7.55 -3.39 -8.23
N PRO A 50 7.93 -3.84 -7.02
CA PRO A 50 8.18 -5.26 -6.80
C PRO A 50 6.87 -6.04 -6.95
N LEU A 51 6.88 -7.02 -7.84
CA LEU A 51 5.76 -7.93 -8.01
C LEU A 51 5.86 -9.10 -7.03
N PRO A 52 4.74 -9.55 -6.44
CA PRO A 52 4.70 -10.82 -5.75
C PRO A 52 5.15 -11.97 -6.68
N PRO A 53 5.83 -13.01 -6.13
CA PRO A 53 6.44 -14.06 -6.95
C PRO A 53 5.43 -14.89 -7.76
N TYR A 54 4.15 -14.85 -7.40
CA TYR A 54 3.07 -15.52 -8.13
C TYR A 54 2.55 -14.72 -9.34
N ILE A 55 2.91 -13.44 -9.49
CA ILE A 55 2.62 -12.64 -10.69
C ILE A 55 3.80 -12.80 -11.64
N THR A 56 3.64 -13.67 -12.63
CA THR A 56 4.71 -14.02 -13.60
C THR A 56 4.64 -13.22 -14.89
N ALA A 57 3.48 -12.60 -15.18
CA ALA A 57 3.31 -11.74 -16.34
C ALA A 57 4.02 -10.39 -16.13
N ALA A 58 4.71 -9.91 -17.16
CA ALA A 58 5.24 -8.56 -17.16
C ALA A 58 4.08 -7.56 -17.20
N LEU A 59 4.19 -6.49 -16.40
CA LEU A 59 3.27 -5.37 -16.50
C LEU A 59 3.53 -4.62 -17.81
N SER A 60 2.47 -4.21 -18.50
CA SER A 60 2.60 -3.33 -19.67
C SER A 60 2.83 -1.89 -19.23
N LYS A 61 2.24 -1.50 -18.10
CA LYS A 61 2.42 -0.22 -17.42
C LYS A 61 2.55 -0.44 -15.91
N PRO A 62 3.34 0.38 -15.18
CA PRO A 62 3.42 0.29 -13.72
C PRO A 62 2.06 0.32 -13.02
N ASP A 63 1.12 1.12 -13.54
CA ASP A 63 -0.24 1.28 -12.99
C ASP A 63 -1.14 0.05 -13.19
N ASP A 64 -0.74 -0.94 -14.01
CA ASP A 64 -1.48 -2.19 -14.18
C ASP A 64 -1.51 -3.03 -12.89
N TYR A 65 -0.59 -2.76 -11.95
CA TYR A 65 -0.57 -3.35 -10.62
C TYR A 65 -1.07 -2.37 -9.56
N GLN A 66 -2.32 -1.95 -9.71
CA GLN A 66 -3.01 -1.10 -8.74
C GLN A 66 -4.52 -1.28 -8.81
N THR A 67 -5.23 -1.04 -7.71
CA THR A 67 -6.70 -1.03 -7.72
C THR A 67 -7.24 0.21 -8.44
N VAL A 68 -8.43 0.08 -9.02
CA VAL A 68 -9.10 1.18 -9.74
C VAL A 68 -9.54 2.34 -8.83
N TYR A 69 -9.40 2.18 -7.51
CA TYR A 69 -9.72 3.16 -6.48
C TYR A 69 -8.50 3.61 -5.66
N ALA A 70 -7.29 3.32 -6.13
CA ALA A 70 -6.09 3.83 -5.48
C ALA A 70 -5.97 5.35 -5.63
N SER A 71 -5.63 6.02 -4.52
CA SER A 71 -5.61 7.49 -4.47
C SER A 71 -4.38 8.08 -3.77
N GLN A 72 -3.62 7.28 -3.03
CA GLN A 72 -2.46 7.73 -2.25
C GLN A 72 -1.20 6.93 -2.61
N SER A 73 -0.08 7.63 -2.84
CA SER A 73 1.24 6.99 -3.00
C SER A 73 1.81 6.59 -1.64
N GLY A 74 2.52 5.47 -1.57
CA GLY A 74 3.22 5.05 -0.35
C GLY A 74 3.27 3.55 -0.10
N SER A 75 2.36 2.79 -0.72
CA SER A 75 2.35 1.32 -0.63
C SER A 75 3.38 0.69 -1.57
N VAL A 76 4.12 -0.32 -1.12
CA VAL A 76 5.06 -1.06 -1.99
C VAL A 76 4.38 -2.16 -2.81
N ALA A 77 3.12 -2.49 -2.50
CA ALA A 77 2.34 -3.52 -3.18
C ALA A 77 0.86 -3.11 -3.26
N ALA A 78 0.15 -3.64 -4.25
CA ALA A 78 -1.29 -3.45 -4.37
C ALA A 78 -2.06 -4.53 -3.60
N PRO A 79 -3.20 -4.20 -2.98
CA PRO A 79 -4.08 -5.19 -2.34
C PRO A 79 -4.75 -6.05 -3.42
N THR A 80 -4.32 -7.30 -3.55
CA THR A 80 -4.68 -8.15 -4.69
C THR A 80 -6.16 -8.51 -4.78
N ALA A 81 -6.86 -8.63 -3.64
CA ALA A 81 -8.32 -8.83 -3.62
C ALA A 81 -9.07 -7.66 -4.31
N GLY A 82 -8.52 -6.45 -4.25
CA GLY A 82 -9.07 -5.27 -4.90
C GLY A 82 -8.86 -5.23 -6.41
N LEU A 83 -7.91 -6.00 -6.95
CA LEU A 83 -7.61 -6.02 -8.39
C LEU A 83 -8.73 -6.64 -9.23
N HIS A 84 -9.67 -7.34 -8.59
CA HIS A 84 -10.84 -7.89 -9.27
C HIS A 84 -11.95 -6.86 -9.51
N PHE A 85 -11.83 -5.64 -8.96
CA PHE A 85 -12.82 -4.58 -9.16
C PHE A 85 -12.49 -3.75 -10.40
N THR A 86 -13.52 -3.48 -11.18
CA THR A 86 -13.49 -2.53 -12.30
C THR A 86 -14.34 -1.30 -11.97
N PRO A 87 -14.15 -0.15 -12.64
CA PRO A 87 -15.03 1.00 -12.46
C PRO A 87 -16.50 0.64 -12.70
N GLN A 88 -16.78 -0.18 -13.72
CA GLN A 88 -18.13 -0.63 -14.05
C GLN A 88 -18.73 -1.50 -12.94
N LEU A 89 -17.92 -2.34 -12.27
CA LEU A 89 -18.40 -3.15 -11.15
C LEU A 89 -18.72 -2.27 -9.94
N LEU A 90 -17.87 -1.28 -9.63
CA LEU A 90 -18.12 -0.32 -8.54
C LEU A 90 -19.37 0.52 -8.81
N ASP A 91 -19.55 0.99 -10.04
CA ASP A 91 -20.75 1.71 -10.44
C ASP A 91 -22.00 0.82 -10.34
N ALA A 92 -21.88 -0.46 -10.71
CA ALA A 92 -22.99 -1.42 -10.61
C ALA A 92 -23.38 -1.78 -9.17
N LEU A 93 -22.53 -1.49 -8.18
CA LEU A 93 -22.87 -1.59 -6.75
C LEU A 93 -23.64 -0.37 -6.25
N SER A 94 -23.56 0.77 -6.95
CA SER A 94 -24.30 1.98 -6.60
C SER A 94 -25.80 1.70 -6.54
N GLY A 95 -26.42 2.04 -5.41
CA GLY A 95 -27.84 1.78 -5.14
C GLY A 95 -28.20 0.33 -4.76
N LYS A 96 -27.26 -0.62 -4.79
CA LYS A 96 -27.49 -2.02 -4.34
C LYS A 96 -26.91 -2.32 -2.96
N VAL A 97 -25.92 -1.54 -2.54
CA VAL A 97 -25.32 -1.62 -1.21
C VAL A 97 -25.56 -0.31 -0.45
N ALA A 98 -25.50 -0.37 0.88
CA ALA A 98 -25.68 0.82 1.71
C ALA A 98 -24.60 1.87 1.47
N ALA A 99 -23.35 1.43 1.28
CA ALA A 99 -22.21 2.28 0.95
C ALA A 99 -21.06 1.44 0.36
N VAL A 100 -20.22 2.08 -0.45
CA VAL A 100 -18.86 1.63 -0.75
C VAL A 100 -17.92 2.59 -0.03
N CYS A 101 -17.07 2.06 0.84
CA CYS A 101 -16.17 2.82 1.69
C CYS A 101 -14.72 2.52 1.33
N TYR A 102 -13.84 3.50 1.52
CA TYR A 102 -12.42 3.37 1.23
C TYR A 102 -11.58 3.68 2.47
N LEU A 103 -10.48 2.97 2.63
CA LEU A 103 -9.44 3.26 3.62
C LEU A 103 -8.09 3.26 2.92
N THR A 104 -7.09 3.89 3.55
CA THR A 104 -5.71 3.85 3.05
C THR A 104 -4.86 2.96 3.94
N LEU A 105 -4.12 2.02 3.34
CA LEU A 105 -3.07 1.25 4.00
C LEU A 105 -1.83 1.30 3.11
N HIS A 106 -0.68 1.61 3.70
CA HIS A 106 0.61 1.49 3.04
C HIS A 106 1.20 0.12 3.38
N ILE A 107 1.04 -0.83 2.47
CA ILE A 107 1.66 -2.15 2.61
C ILE A 107 3.17 -1.94 2.63
N GLY A 108 3.80 -2.43 3.69
CA GLY A 108 5.22 -2.24 3.94
C GLY A 108 6.10 -3.28 3.25
N PRO A 109 7.42 -3.04 3.16
CA PRO A 109 8.38 -3.99 2.59
C PRO A 109 8.47 -5.31 3.39
N ALA A 110 7.92 -5.35 4.60
CA ALA A 110 7.80 -6.55 5.40
C ALA A 110 7.03 -7.68 4.68
N THR A 111 6.07 -7.32 3.80
CA THR A 111 5.25 -8.29 3.07
C THR A 111 6.06 -9.22 2.16
N PHE A 112 7.29 -8.82 1.80
CA PHE A 112 8.20 -9.59 0.95
C PHE A 112 9.32 -10.27 1.75
N ARG A 113 9.36 -10.10 3.08
CA ARG A 113 10.38 -10.73 3.92
C ARG A 113 9.89 -12.11 4.37
N PRO A 114 10.73 -13.14 4.28
CA PRO A 114 10.38 -14.45 4.81
C PRO A 114 10.24 -14.40 6.33
N ILE A 115 9.34 -15.21 6.88
CA ILE A 115 9.28 -15.48 8.33
C ILE A 115 10.57 -16.21 8.71
N ARG A 116 11.29 -15.66 9.68
CA ARG A 116 12.58 -16.20 10.16
C ARG A 116 12.52 -16.80 11.56
N SER A 117 11.38 -16.66 12.25
CA SER A 117 11.20 -17.23 13.58
C SER A 117 10.83 -18.70 13.48
N GLU A 118 11.33 -19.53 14.38
CA GLU A 118 10.91 -20.94 14.50
C GLU A 118 9.46 -21.05 14.97
N ASN A 119 9.02 -20.15 15.85
CA ASN A 119 7.62 -20.02 16.27
C ASN A 119 7.00 -18.77 15.61
N VAL A 120 5.89 -18.96 14.89
CA VAL A 120 5.16 -17.86 14.22
C VAL A 120 4.60 -16.84 15.22
N GLU A 121 4.22 -17.28 16.41
CA GLU A 121 3.62 -16.43 17.44
C GLU A 121 4.61 -15.40 18.00
N THR A 122 5.91 -15.70 17.92
CA THR A 122 6.98 -14.81 18.39
C THR A 122 7.62 -14.02 17.25
N HIS A 123 7.13 -14.17 16.01
CA HIS A 123 7.67 -13.44 14.88
C HIS A 123 7.33 -11.95 14.96
N PRO A 124 8.32 -11.04 14.99
CA PRO A 124 8.04 -9.61 15.03
C PRO A 124 7.51 -9.14 13.68
N MET A 125 6.22 -8.78 13.65
CA MET A 125 5.62 -8.12 12.50
C MET A 125 5.97 -6.64 12.50
N LEU A 126 6.43 -6.13 11.35
CA LEU A 126 6.68 -4.69 11.21
C LEU A 126 5.34 -3.94 11.17
N PRO A 127 5.25 -2.76 11.80
CA PRO A 127 4.04 -1.95 11.74
C PRO A 127 3.79 -1.46 10.31
N GLU A 128 2.52 -1.30 9.97
CA GLU A 128 2.06 -0.72 8.72
C GLU A 128 1.30 0.57 9.02
N TRP A 129 1.46 1.58 8.16
CA TRP A 129 0.70 2.81 8.29
C TRP A 129 -0.66 2.65 7.61
N PHE A 130 -1.73 3.08 8.28
CA PHE A 130 -3.06 3.16 7.70
C PHE A 130 -3.77 4.45 8.12
N SER A 131 -4.83 4.77 7.40
CA SER A 131 -5.76 5.85 7.71
C SER A 131 -7.18 5.43 7.37
N LEU A 132 -8.06 5.57 8.36
CA LEU A 132 -9.50 5.42 8.23
C LEU A 132 -10.13 6.77 8.59
N ALA A 133 -10.86 7.38 7.65
CA ALA A 133 -11.52 8.65 7.91
C ALA A 133 -12.68 8.47 8.91
N ALA A 134 -12.88 9.43 9.80
CA ALA A 134 -13.98 9.41 10.78
C ALA A 134 -15.34 9.19 10.12
N ASP A 135 -15.64 9.91 9.04
CA ASP A 135 -16.88 9.73 8.27
C ASP A 135 -17.06 8.30 7.75
N THR A 136 -15.95 7.63 7.38
CA THR A 136 -15.99 6.23 6.94
C THR A 136 -16.29 5.29 8.11
N ALA A 137 -15.67 5.52 9.27
CA ALA A 137 -15.97 4.79 10.49
C ALA A 137 -17.44 4.96 10.90
N ASP A 138 -17.97 6.18 10.82
CA ASP A 138 -19.37 6.48 11.13
C ASP A 138 -20.36 5.77 10.20
N ILE A 139 -20.09 5.74 8.89
CA ILE A 139 -20.90 4.99 7.93
C ILE A 139 -20.92 3.50 8.28
N ILE A 140 -19.75 2.91 8.54
CA ILE A 140 -19.62 1.49 8.89
C ILE A 140 -20.35 1.19 10.21
N ASN A 141 -20.16 2.02 11.23
CA ASN A 141 -20.80 1.89 12.53
C ASN A 141 -22.32 1.98 12.42
N ARG A 142 -22.83 2.92 11.61
CA ARG A 142 -24.28 3.03 11.35
C ARG A 142 -24.82 1.78 10.69
N VAL A 143 -24.20 1.31 9.61
CA VAL A 143 -24.64 0.08 8.91
C VAL A 143 -24.65 -1.11 9.86
N LYS A 144 -23.66 -1.22 10.75
CA LYS A 144 -23.61 -2.28 11.76
C LYS A 144 -24.75 -2.17 12.78
N ARG A 145 -25.01 -0.97 13.32
CA ARG A 145 -26.12 -0.73 14.27
C ARG A 145 -27.48 -1.03 13.64
N ASP A 146 -27.63 -0.77 12.34
CA ASP A 146 -28.84 -1.06 11.56
C ASP A 146 -28.98 -2.57 11.23
N GLY A 147 -28.07 -3.43 11.71
CA GLY A 147 -28.08 -4.88 11.44
C GLY A 147 -27.57 -5.27 10.06
N GLY A 148 -26.94 -4.33 9.34
CA GLY A 148 -26.34 -4.55 8.04
C GLY A 148 -25.05 -5.37 8.09
N ARG A 149 -24.59 -5.82 6.91
CA ARG A 149 -23.34 -6.58 6.76
C ARG A 149 -22.21 -5.67 6.31
N ILE A 150 -21.05 -5.85 6.93
CA ILE A 150 -19.79 -5.22 6.52
C ILE A 150 -18.94 -6.28 5.81
N VAL A 151 -18.49 -5.97 4.60
CA VAL A 151 -17.68 -6.89 3.79
C VAL A 151 -16.34 -6.24 3.50
N ALA A 152 -15.29 -6.72 4.16
CA ALA A 152 -13.92 -6.27 3.90
C ALA A 152 -13.39 -6.90 2.60
N VAL A 153 -12.84 -6.06 1.72
CA VAL A 153 -12.18 -6.53 0.50
C VAL A 153 -10.70 -6.78 0.82
N GLY A 154 -10.38 -8.04 1.13
CA GLY A 154 -9.02 -8.49 1.42
C GLY A 154 -8.66 -8.47 2.91
N THR A 155 -7.67 -9.30 3.27
CA THR A 155 -7.23 -9.50 4.66
C THR A 155 -6.56 -8.26 5.25
N SER A 156 -5.86 -7.46 4.44
CA SER A 156 -5.25 -6.21 4.89
C SER A 156 -6.31 -5.18 5.31
N THR A 157 -7.40 -5.05 4.55
CA THR A 157 -8.57 -4.23 4.91
C THR A 157 -9.20 -4.74 6.20
N CYS A 158 -9.38 -6.07 6.31
CA CYS A 158 -9.90 -6.70 7.52
C CYS A 158 -9.05 -6.33 8.75
N ARG A 159 -7.72 -6.50 8.68
CA ARG A 159 -6.81 -6.13 9.77
C ARG A 159 -6.95 -4.67 10.21
N VAL A 160 -7.11 -3.74 9.27
CA VAL A 160 -7.32 -2.32 9.61
C VAL A 160 -8.62 -2.13 10.37
N LEU A 161 -9.72 -2.69 9.88
CA LEU A 161 -11.03 -2.59 10.54
C LEU A 161 -10.99 -3.20 11.95
N GLU A 162 -10.44 -4.40 12.09
CA GLU A 162 -10.30 -5.07 13.39
C GLU A 162 -9.35 -4.32 14.34
N SER A 163 -8.34 -3.60 13.83
CA SER A 163 -7.44 -2.77 14.65
C SER A 163 -8.10 -1.48 15.14
N CYS A 164 -9.11 -0.97 14.42
CA CYS A 164 -9.89 0.20 14.80
C CYS A 164 -11.13 -0.15 15.65
N ALA A 165 -11.49 -1.43 15.74
CA ALA A 165 -12.70 -1.87 16.42
C ALA A 165 -12.50 -2.01 17.93
N ASP A 166 -13.51 -1.61 18.70
CA ASP A 166 -13.61 -1.94 20.13
C ASP A 166 -14.21 -3.35 20.36
N GLU A 167 -14.45 -3.72 21.62
CA GLU A 167 -15.05 -5.03 21.99
C GLU A 167 -16.49 -5.21 21.47
N ALA A 168 -17.22 -4.13 21.20
CA ALA A 168 -18.53 -4.17 20.53
C ALA A 168 -18.40 -4.20 18.99
N GLY A 169 -17.16 -4.08 18.50
CA GLY A 169 -16.77 -3.96 17.11
C GLY A 169 -17.29 -2.67 16.45
N LEU A 170 -17.34 -1.57 17.20
CA LEU A 170 -17.49 -0.23 16.66
C LEU A 170 -16.10 0.37 16.38
N LEU A 171 -15.98 1.06 15.24
CA LEU A 171 -14.73 1.66 14.78
C LEU A 171 -14.51 3.05 15.40
N HIS A 172 -13.27 3.35 15.79
CA HIS A 172 -12.83 4.64 16.38
C HIS A 172 -11.60 5.21 15.68
#